data_AF-A0A1A0HA23-F1
#
_entry.id   AF-A0A1A0HA23-F1
#
_cell.length_a   1.000
_cell.length_b   1.000
_cell.length_c   1.000
_cell.angle_alpha   90.00
_cell.angle_beta   90.00
_cell.angle_gamma   90.00
#
_symmetry.space_group_name_H-M   'P 1'
#
loop_
_entity.id
_entity.type
_entity.pdbx_description
1 polymer ?
#
loop_
_entity_poly.entity_id
_entity_poly.type
_entity_poly.pdbx_seq_one_letter_code
_entity_poly.pdbx_strand_id
1 'polypeptide(L)'
;MTSKKEPTIDEYTRLKNELTRLILKKKEVDSRLAELEESIYEKETDYFNDSAYGNIVKGFDNFAKSSSGGSNKRRLVITDEDHIFSMSSATFVKTLLKRQGMVSTATDLDDYEDSVEPTNGGVLGKDAGAGTPTRKKKM
;
A
#
# COMPACT_ATOMS: atom_id res chain seq x y z
N MET A 1 41.19 0.40 -19.12
CA MET A 1 41.14 -0.79 -18.24
C MET A 1 40.60 -0.35 -16.88
N THR A 2 39.32 -0.57 -16.60
CA THR A 2 38.73 -0.25 -15.29
C THR A 2 38.97 -1.45 -14.36
N SER A 3 39.99 -1.36 -13.50
CA SER A 3 40.26 -2.38 -12.48
C SER A 3 39.04 -2.51 -11.58
N LYS A 4 38.33 -3.64 -11.66
CA LYS A 4 37.30 -4.00 -10.67
C LYS A 4 38.04 -4.21 -9.35
N LYS A 5 38.02 -3.20 -8.49
CA LYS A 5 38.48 -3.32 -7.10
C LYS A 5 37.60 -4.37 -6.43
N GLU A 6 38.19 -5.47 -5.98
CA GLU A 6 37.43 -6.50 -5.27
C GLU A 6 36.80 -5.87 -4.02
N PRO A 7 35.49 -6.10 -3.78
CA PRO A 7 34.82 -5.53 -2.63
C PRO A 7 35.48 -6.05 -1.37
N THR A 8 35.94 -5.14 -0.51
CA THR A 8 36.47 -5.54 0.78
C THR A 8 35.32 -6.08 1.64
N ILE A 9 35.62 -6.99 2.56
CA ILE A 9 34.63 -7.55 3.51
C ILE A 9 33.91 -6.42 4.27
N ASP A 10 34.62 -5.33 4.55
CA ASP A 10 34.08 -4.13 5.17
C ASP A 10 33.08 -3.39 4.27
N GLU A 11 33.40 -3.22 2.99
CA GLU A 11 32.50 -2.62 1.99
C GLU A 11 31.21 -3.47 1.83
N TYR A 12 31.34 -4.80 1.78
CA TYR A 12 30.19 -5.71 1.74
C TYR A 12 29.31 -5.59 2.98
N THR A 13 29.91 -5.58 4.17
CA THR A 13 29.18 -5.49 5.44
C THR A 13 28.45 -4.16 5.56
N ARG A 14 29.10 -3.05 5.17
CA ARG A 14 28.47 -1.73 5.11
C ARG A 14 27.25 -1.73 4.18
N LEU A 15 27.40 -2.24 2.95
CA LEU A 15 26.33 -2.24 1.96
C LEU A 15 25.16 -3.15 2.39
N LYS A 16 25.46 -4.28 3.04
CA LYS A 16 24.45 -5.18 3.63
C LYS A 16 23.63 -4.44 4.70
N ASN A 17 24.28 -3.75 5.62
CA ASN A 17 23.59 -3.00 6.68
C ASN A 17 22.75 -1.85 6.11
N GLU A 18 23.26 -1.15 5.10
CA GLU A 18 22.53 -0.10 4.40
C GLU A 18 21.28 -0.65 3.70
N LEU A 19 21.40 -1.78 3.00
CA LEU A 19 20.29 -2.46 2.36
C LEU A 19 19.22 -2.86 3.39
N THR A 20 19.61 -3.50 4.50
CA THR A 20 18.67 -3.85 5.58
C THR A 20 17.94 -2.62 6.11
N ARG A 21 18.65 -1.51 6.34
CA ARG A 21 18.03 -0.25 6.78
C ARG A 21 17.02 0.29 5.77
N LEU A 22 17.35 0.22 4.47
CA LEU A 22 16.47 0.70 3.41
C LEU A 22 15.20 -0.16 3.29
N ILE A 23 15.32 -1.48 3.41
CA ILE A 23 14.16 -2.38 3.38
C ILE A 23 13.23 -2.11 4.57
N LEU A 24 13.78 -1.97 5.78
CA LEU A 24 12.98 -1.65 6.96
C LEU A 24 12.28 -0.28 6.82
N LYS A 25 12.99 0.72 6.27
CA LYS A 25 12.40 2.03 5.99
C LYS A 25 11.28 1.94 4.95
N LYS A 26 11.45 1.13 3.91
CA LYS A 26 10.41 0.90 2.90
C LYS A 26 9.15 0.31 3.55
N LYS A 27 9.31 -0.76 4.34
CA LYS A 27 8.19 -1.36 5.11
C LYS A 27 7.46 -0.35 5.98
N GLU A 28 8.19 0.50 6.69
CA GLU A 28 7.62 1.56 7.53
C GLU A 28 6.79 2.56 6.71
N VAL A 29 7.29 2.97 5.55
CA VAL A 29 6.58 3.88 4.65
C VAL A 29 5.34 3.21 4.05
N ASP A 30 5.44 1.94 3.64
CA ASP A 30 4.33 1.17 3.08
C ASP A 30 3.20 0.97 4.12
N SER A 31 3.55 0.70 5.38
CA SER A 31 2.59 0.62 6.50
C SER A 31 1.86 1.95 6.71
N ARG A 32 2.60 3.07 6.77
CA ARG A 32 2.00 4.40 6.93
C ARG A 32 1.11 4.78 5.75
N LEU A 33 1.50 4.39 4.54
CA LEU A 33 0.69 4.62 3.35
C LEU A 33 -0.65 3.88 3.47
N ALA A 34 -0.62 2.60 3.86
CA ALA A 34 -1.84 1.81 4.06
C ALA A 34 -2.77 2.41 5.13
N GLU A 35 -2.22 2.85 6.26
CA GLU A 35 -2.98 3.53 7.32
C GLU A 35 -3.64 4.83 6.83
N LEU A 36 -2.91 5.62 6.03
CA LEU A 36 -3.43 6.87 5.48
C LEU A 36 -4.54 6.60 4.46
N GLU A 37 -4.37 5.60 3.60
CA GLU A 37 -5.38 5.21 2.61
C GLU A 37 -6.67 4.74 3.28
N GLU A 38 -6.58 3.95 4.36
CA GLU A 38 -7.74 3.55 5.17
C GLU A 38 -8.43 4.77 5.79
N SER A 39 -7.66 5.69 6.38
CA SER A 39 -8.21 6.92 6.95
C SER A 39 -8.90 7.82 5.92
N ILE A 40 -8.39 7.88 4.68
CA ILE A 40 -9.04 8.61 3.59
C ILE A 40 -10.40 7.98 3.26
N TYR A 41 -10.46 6.67 3.11
CA TYR A 41 -11.69 5.95 2.78
C TYR A 41 -12.77 6.11 3.87
N GLU A 42 -12.38 6.02 5.15
CA GLU A 42 -13.27 6.28 6.29
C GLU A 42 -13.83 7.70 6.25
N LYS A 43 -12.97 8.70 6.06
CA LYS A 43 -13.40 10.11 5.99
C LYS A 43 -14.30 10.39 4.79
N GLU A 44 -14.07 9.75 3.65
CA GLU A 44 -14.98 9.85 2.52
C GLU A 44 -16.36 9.29 2.88
N THR A 45 -16.39 8.11 3.52
CA THR A 45 -17.64 7.49 3.98
C THR A 45 -18.40 8.39 4.95
N ASP A 46 -17.72 8.95 5.94
CA ASP A 46 -18.28 9.88 6.91
C ASP A 46 -18.81 11.14 6.22
N TYR A 47 -18.03 11.74 5.32
CA TYR A 47 -18.44 12.92 4.56
C TYR A 47 -19.70 12.64 3.72
N PHE A 48 -19.80 11.49 3.08
CA PHE A 48 -20.97 11.11 2.30
C PHE A 48 -22.22 10.86 3.15
N ASN A 49 -22.05 10.28 4.34
CA ASN A 49 -23.14 10.07 5.29
C ASN A 49 -23.74 11.40 5.76
N ASP A 50 -22.90 12.41 6.00
CA ASP A 50 -23.32 13.74 6.41
C ASP A 50 -23.86 14.59 5.24
N SER A 51 -23.43 14.31 4.01
CA SER A 51 -23.73 15.11 2.81
C SER A 51 -24.98 14.66 2.03
N ALA A 52 -26.13 14.62 2.70
CA ALA A 52 -27.38 14.11 2.12
C ALA A 52 -27.96 14.92 0.94
N TYR A 53 -27.64 16.22 0.85
CA TYR A 53 -28.27 17.16 -0.10
C TYR A 53 -27.35 17.69 -1.21
N GLY A 54 -26.12 17.17 -1.27
CA GLY A 54 -25.11 17.59 -2.23
C GLY A 54 -23.72 17.36 -1.68
N ASN A 55 -22.78 17.01 -2.54
CA ASN A 55 -21.41 16.70 -2.17
C ASN A 55 -20.45 17.09 -3.30
N ILE A 56 -19.14 17.12 -3.01
CA ILE A 56 -18.12 17.50 -4.00
C ILE A 56 -18.06 16.60 -5.24
N VAL A 57 -18.53 15.35 -5.14
CA VAL A 57 -18.44 14.36 -6.23
C VAL A 57 -19.61 14.50 -7.22
N LYS A 58 -20.83 14.68 -6.71
CA LYS A 58 -22.07 14.74 -7.52
C LYS A 58 -22.63 16.16 -7.69
N GLY A 59 -22.05 17.14 -7.02
CA GLY A 59 -22.46 18.54 -7.07
C GLY A 59 -23.49 18.94 -6.00
N PHE A 60 -23.82 20.24 -5.99
CA PHE A 60 -24.66 20.88 -4.97
C PHE A 60 -26.01 21.41 -5.51
N ASP A 61 -26.42 21.00 -6.71
CA ASP A 61 -27.67 21.49 -7.34
C ASP A 61 -28.93 21.18 -6.53
N ASN A 62 -28.88 20.15 -5.68
CA ASN A 62 -29.98 19.77 -4.80
C ASN A 62 -30.03 20.60 -3.51
N PHE A 63 -28.96 21.33 -3.16
CA PHE A 63 -28.91 22.19 -1.98
C PHE A 63 -29.94 23.32 -2.09
N ALA A 64 -29.96 24.03 -3.22
CA ALA A 64 -30.89 25.12 -3.50
C ALA A 64 -32.36 24.65 -3.61
N LYS A 65 -32.59 23.43 -4.09
CA LYS A 65 -33.94 22.86 -4.25
C LYS A 65 -34.54 22.35 -2.93
N SER A 66 -33.71 22.03 -1.94
CA SER A 66 -34.17 21.56 -0.61
C SER A 66 -34.89 22.66 0.19
N SER A 67 -34.58 23.93 -0.08
CA SER A 67 -35.23 25.10 0.54
C SER A 67 -36.69 25.29 0.10
N SER A 68 -37.16 24.62 -0.96
CA SER A 68 -38.48 24.86 -1.58
C SER A 68 -39.56 23.85 -1.17
N GLY A 69 -39.36 23.01 -0.15
CA GLY A 69 -40.42 22.14 0.39
C GLY A 69 -40.87 20.97 -0.50
N GLY A 70 -40.16 20.67 -1.59
CA GLY A 70 -40.43 19.53 -2.47
C GLY A 70 -39.98 18.21 -1.84
N SER A 71 -40.93 17.36 -1.50
CA SER A 71 -40.85 16.08 -0.76
C SER A 71 -40.10 14.93 -1.47
N ASN A 72 -39.11 15.20 -2.32
CA ASN A 72 -38.25 14.17 -2.91
C ASN A 72 -36.86 14.16 -2.29
N LYS A 73 -36.80 13.85 -0.98
CA LYS A 73 -35.58 13.59 -0.21
C LYS A 73 -34.97 12.22 -0.58
N ARG A 74 -34.62 12.01 -1.85
CA ARG A 74 -33.87 10.81 -2.23
C ARG A 74 -32.41 11.03 -1.88
N ARG A 75 -31.94 10.37 -0.81
CA ARG A 75 -30.53 10.28 -0.44
C ARG A 75 -29.74 9.91 -1.70
N LEU A 76 -28.68 10.65 -2.01
CA LEU A 76 -27.81 10.30 -3.13
C LEU A 76 -27.30 8.88 -2.91
N VAL A 77 -27.41 8.05 -3.96
CA VAL A 77 -26.80 6.73 -3.96
C VAL A 77 -25.32 6.94 -4.18
N ILE A 78 -24.53 6.51 -3.20
CA ILE A 78 -23.07 6.55 -3.24
C ILE A 78 -22.59 5.15 -3.60
N THR A 79 -21.70 5.08 -4.56
CA THR A 79 -21.06 3.85 -5.03
C THR A 79 -19.57 3.89 -4.69
N ASP A 80 -18.90 2.73 -4.71
CA ASP A 80 -17.45 2.66 -4.46
C ASP A 80 -16.64 3.53 -5.45
N GLU A 81 -17.15 3.69 -6.68
CA GLU A 81 -16.56 4.58 -7.71
C GLU A 81 -16.61 6.06 -7.33
N ASP A 82 -17.49 6.45 -6.39
CA ASP A 82 -17.62 7.83 -5.93
C ASP A 82 -16.57 8.20 -4.86
N HIS A 83 -15.83 7.23 -4.33
CA HIS A 83 -14.69 7.45 -3.42
C HIS A 83 -13.46 7.91 -4.19
N ILE A 84 -13.57 9.07 -4.86
CA ILE A 84 -12.57 9.58 -5.80
C ILE A 84 -11.20 9.83 -5.18
N PHE A 85 -11.11 10.10 -3.87
CA PHE A 85 -9.85 10.28 -3.18
C PHE A 85 -9.18 8.93 -2.95
N SER A 86 -9.92 7.90 -2.52
CA SER A 86 -9.40 6.54 -2.42
C SER A 86 -9.04 5.96 -3.79
N MET A 87 -9.88 6.19 -4.80
CA MET A 87 -9.63 5.74 -6.19
C MET A 87 -8.43 6.44 -6.85
N SER A 88 -7.94 7.55 -6.28
CA SER A 88 -6.73 8.21 -6.77
C SER A 88 -5.43 7.47 -6.43
N SER A 89 -5.47 6.52 -5.47
CA SER A 89 -4.31 5.69 -5.14
C SER A 89 -4.33 4.36 -5.91
N ALA A 90 -3.30 4.14 -6.72
CA ALA A 90 -3.10 2.86 -7.39
C ALA A 90 -2.85 1.71 -6.41
N THR A 91 -2.23 1.99 -5.26
CA THR A 91 -1.99 0.99 -4.20
C THR A 91 -3.32 0.58 -3.56
N PHE A 92 -4.18 1.54 -3.23
CA PHE A 92 -5.52 1.27 -2.71
C PHE A 92 -6.38 0.47 -3.71
N VAL A 93 -6.37 0.85 -4.99
CA VAL A 93 -7.11 0.12 -6.03
C VAL A 93 -6.60 -1.32 -6.16
N LYS A 94 -5.28 -1.54 -6.08
CA LYS A 94 -4.68 -2.88 -6.09
C LYS A 94 -5.12 -3.70 -4.87
N THR A 95 -5.15 -3.12 -3.67
CA THR A 95 -5.60 -3.83 -2.46
C THR A 95 -7.09 -4.14 -2.49
N LEU A 96 -7.92 -3.23 -3.03
CA LEU A 96 -9.35 -3.44 -3.24
C LEU A 96 -9.62 -4.60 -4.23
N LEU A 97 -8.93 -4.61 -5.37
CA LEU A 97 -9.03 -5.69 -6.36
C LEU A 97 -8.54 -7.03 -5.81
N LYS A 98 -7.47 -7.02 -4.99
CA LYS A 98 -6.99 -8.21 -4.28
C LYS A 98 -8.05 -8.75 -3.32
N ARG A 99 -8.74 -7.87 -2.57
CA ARG A 99 -9.84 -8.24 -1.66
C ARG A 99 -11.05 -8.80 -2.41
N GLN A 100 -11.33 -8.28 -3.60
CA GLN A 100 -12.39 -8.76 -4.48
C GLN A 100 -12.02 -10.05 -5.25
N GLY A 101 -10.81 -10.60 -5.04
CA GLY A 101 -10.35 -11.83 -5.70
C GLY A 101 -10.00 -11.66 -7.17
N MET A 102 -9.82 -10.42 -7.65
CA MET A 102 -9.60 -10.09 -9.07
C MET A 102 -8.11 -9.98 -9.44
N VAL A 103 -7.19 -9.99 -8.47
CA VAL A 103 -5.73 -9.96 -8.69
C VAL A 103 -5.10 -11.25 -8.16
N SER A 104 -4.45 -12.00 -9.06
CA SER A 104 -3.71 -13.23 -8.75
C SER A 104 -2.30 -12.91 -8.23
N THR A 105 -1.87 -13.59 -7.15
CA THR A 105 -0.56 -13.48 -6.47
C THR A 105 0.66 -13.97 -7.26
N ALA A 106 0.51 -14.21 -8.57
CA ALA A 106 1.49 -14.97 -9.36
C ALA A 106 2.82 -14.26 -9.66
N THR A 107 2.97 -12.99 -9.27
CA THR A 107 4.19 -12.19 -9.54
C THR A 107 4.73 -11.45 -8.31
N ASP A 108 4.31 -11.80 -7.09
CA ASP A 108 4.72 -11.07 -5.89
C ASP A 108 6.19 -11.35 -5.54
N LEU A 109 7.07 -10.52 -6.09
CA LEU A 109 8.47 -10.40 -5.66
C LEU A 109 8.60 -9.79 -4.24
N ASP A 110 7.48 -9.36 -3.65
CA ASP A 110 7.41 -8.72 -2.33
C ASP A 110 7.57 -9.74 -1.16
N ASP A 111 7.44 -11.06 -1.41
CA ASP A 111 7.66 -12.11 -0.40
C ASP A 111 9.09 -12.08 0.21
N TYR A 112 10.07 -11.56 -0.53
CA TYR A 112 11.45 -11.45 -0.03
C TYR A 112 11.60 -10.33 1.01
N GLU A 113 10.79 -9.26 0.92
CA GLU A 113 10.84 -8.19 1.89
C GLU A 113 10.30 -8.65 3.23
N ASP A 114 9.24 -9.45 3.27
CA ASP A 114 8.60 -9.83 4.53
C ASP A 114 9.53 -10.63 5.46
N SER A 115 10.52 -11.32 4.88
CA SER A 115 11.49 -12.16 5.59
C SER A 115 12.63 -11.41 6.32
N VAL A 116 12.79 -10.09 6.15
CA VAL A 116 13.84 -9.35 6.88
C VAL A 116 13.42 -9.01 8.31
N GLU A 117 13.90 -9.78 9.27
CA GLU A 117 13.75 -9.49 10.70
C GLU A 117 14.74 -8.41 11.15
N PRO A 118 14.35 -7.50 12.08
CA PRO A 118 15.26 -6.53 12.66
C PRO A 118 16.29 -7.29 13.52
N THR A 119 17.51 -7.47 13.01
CA THR A 119 18.60 -8.04 13.81
C THR A 119 18.99 -7.00 14.86
N ASN A 120 18.49 -7.17 16.08
CA ASN A 120 18.80 -6.30 17.20
C ASN A 120 20.23 -6.60 17.70
N GLY A 121 21.22 -5.90 17.14
CA GLY A 121 22.47 -5.51 17.79
C GLY A 121 23.32 -6.54 18.57
N GLY A 122 23.20 -7.85 18.33
CA GLY A 122 23.97 -8.86 19.04
C GLY A 122 24.77 -9.76 18.09
N VAL A 123 26.03 -9.42 17.85
CA VAL A 123 27.00 -10.35 17.24
C VAL A 123 27.28 -11.45 18.26
N LEU A 124 26.75 -12.65 18.04
CA LEU A 124 27.28 -13.90 18.56
C LEU A 124 27.02 -14.99 17.53
N GLY A 125 28.10 -15.46 16.91
CA GLY A 125 28.07 -16.38 15.79
C GLY A 125 27.47 -17.75 16.11
N LYS A 126 26.86 -18.33 15.09
CA LYS A 126 26.94 -19.75 14.77
C LYS A 126 26.44 -19.97 13.35
N ASP A 127 27.22 -20.76 12.62
CA ASP A 127 26.98 -21.18 11.24
C ASP A 127 25.58 -21.75 11.04
N ALA A 128 24.89 -21.29 10.00
CA ALA A 128 23.80 -22.03 9.36
C ALA A 128 23.70 -21.57 7.90
N GLY A 129 24.06 -22.48 6.99
CA GLY A 129 24.05 -22.24 5.56
C GLY A 129 22.66 -21.89 5.03
N ALA A 130 22.53 -20.73 4.40
CA ALA A 130 21.38 -20.39 3.58
C ALA A 130 21.63 -20.92 2.16
N GLY A 131 21.15 -22.12 1.88
CA GLY A 131 21.14 -22.69 0.54
C GLY A 131 20.23 -21.88 -0.38
N THR A 132 20.76 -21.40 -1.49
CA THR A 132 20.01 -20.76 -2.58
C THR A 132 19.00 -21.77 -3.14
N PRO A 133 17.68 -21.51 -3.15
CA PRO A 133 16.71 -22.41 -3.75
C PRO A 133 16.88 -22.39 -5.27
N THR A 134 17.22 -23.55 -5.84
CA THR A 134 17.35 -23.75 -7.29
C THR A 134 15.97 -23.82 -7.94
N ARG A 135 15.76 -22.98 -8.96
CA ARG A 135 14.55 -22.92 -9.78
C ARG A 135 14.42 -24.18 -10.65
N LYS A 136 13.57 -25.14 -10.26
CA LYS A 136 13.22 -26.26 -11.14
C LYS A 136 12.29 -25.78 -12.26
N LYS A 137 12.82 -25.73 -13.49
CA LYS A 137 12.03 -25.61 -14.72
C LYS A 137 11.35 -26.97 -14.96
N LYS A 138 10.02 -27.02 -14.92
CA LYS A 138 9.26 -28.22 -15.30
C LYS A 138 9.02 -28.17 -16.82
N MET A 139 9.36 -29.26 -17.51
CA MET A 139 8.94 -29.55 -18.88
C MET A 139 7.51 -30.07 -18.91
#